data_AF-A0A2Z6PCZ4-F1
#
_entry.id   AF-A0A2Z6PCZ4-F1
#
_cell.length_a   1.000
_cell.length_b   1.000
_cell.length_c   1.000
_cell.angle_alpha   90.00
_cell.angle_beta   90.00
_cell.angle_gamma   90.00
#
_symmetry.space_group_name_H-M   'P 1'
#
loop_
_entity.id
_entity.type
_entity.pdbx_description
1 polymer ?
#
loop_
_entity_poly.entity_id
_entity_poly.type
_entity_poly.pdbx_seq_one_letter_code
_entity_poly.pdbx_strand_id
1 'polypeptide(L)'
;MRKAGIKLEESNSLIHSDSIVPSASTRRSNLNLPITNQSNNQFGISRIGFMTNYILFYIPDEGDSTSIAFSLAYQAATMNPRDKELCTYVGSMLCSVVPGFKNSVVAALNGIGVRPHFVSLPSQAEENNIDISRAPQLDWSSVLVIFGYCIVLFKVDNDELFFFDTRKNPNTKRIRELKTKVGSSTYNSINRPFDQHKEKEIRTMLGNDHALRTSVFTFLMKNFDHPDSQICSLCQYLSLILSWSGDMRVFTVMHKWLVKTNSRVLSVSRLKQEVDNLEETINAIASHTYPQYFSHLCSVSELFYLDISRFRTLFAVALELEMGGDGSFEYDGAYITNSDSSTVRKLVKHHLSKKGVSTVRFLPTIPGI
;
A
#
# COMPACT_ATOMS: atom_id res chain seq x y z
N MET A 1 -7.62 -1.32 -54.14
CA MET A 1 -8.88 -1.95 -53.69
C MET A 1 -8.56 -3.31 -53.08
N ARG A 2 -8.91 -3.51 -51.79
CA ARG A 2 -9.17 -4.77 -51.03
C ARG A 2 -8.11 -5.91 -51.11
N LYS A 3 -7.74 -6.64 -50.06
CA LYS A 3 -7.95 -6.66 -48.59
C LYS A 3 -6.90 -7.69 -48.12
N ALA A 4 -6.05 -7.36 -47.15
CA ALA A 4 -5.24 -8.36 -46.45
C ALA A 4 -5.93 -8.69 -45.12
N GLY A 5 -6.28 -9.96 -44.93
CA GLY A 5 -6.82 -10.48 -43.67
C GLY A 5 -5.67 -10.79 -42.71
N ILE A 6 -5.72 -10.20 -41.53
CA ILE A 6 -4.85 -10.54 -40.40
C ILE A 6 -5.61 -11.56 -39.55
N LYS A 7 -5.06 -12.76 -39.43
CA LYS A 7 -5.42 -13.76 -38.42
C LYS A 7 -4.90 -13.27 -37.06
N LEU A 8 -5.78 -13.17 -36.08
CA LEU A 8 -5.41 -13.13 -34.67
C LEU A 8 -5.24 -14.59 -34.20
N GLU A 9 -4.05 -14.97 -33.78
CA GLU A 9 -3.83 -16.16 -32.96
C GLU A 9 -3.87 -15.74 -31.49
N GLU A 10 -4.91 -16.21 -30.79
CA GLU A 10 -5.02 -16.14 -29.34
C GLU A 10 -3.96 -17.05 -28.71
N SER A 11 -2.99 -16.45 -28.01
CA SER A 11 -2.04 -17.17 -27.18
C SER A 11 -2.50 -17.08 -25.72
N ASN A 12 -3.19 -18.13 -25.27
CA ASN A 12 -3.38 -18.42 -23.85
C ASN A 12 -2.02 -18.80 -23.25
N SER A 13 -1.40 -17.90 -22.49
CA SER A 13 -0.29 -18.25 -21.61
C SER A 13 -0.79 -18.31 -20.16
N LEU A 14 -0.99 -19.54 -19.68
CA LEU A 14 -0.98 -19.88 -18.26
C LEU A 14 0.35 -19.41 -17.67
N ILE A 15 0.32 -18.39 -16.81
CA ILE A 15 1.44 -18.07 -15.94
C ILE A 15 1.40 -19.09 -14.80
N HIS A 16 2.27 -20.09 -14.88
CA HIS A 16 2.69 -20.86 -13.71
C HIS A 16 3.40 -19.91 -12.76
N SER A 17 2.73 -19.56 -11.67
CA SER A 17 3.34 -18.90 -10.51
C SER A 17 4.13 -19.93 -9.71
N ASP A 18 5.43 -20.01 -9.98
CA ASP A 18 6.36 -20.69 -9.10
C ASP A 18 6.39 -19.99 -7.75
N SER A 19 6.01 -20.75 -6.73
CA SER A 19 6.06 -20.42 -5.32
C SER A 19 7.48 -20.04 -4.91
N ILE A 20 7.69 -18.76 -4.59
CA ILE A 20 8.89 -18.29 -3.88
C ILE A 20 8.42 -17.77 -2.53
N VAL A 21 8.25 -18.70 -1.58
CA VAL A 21 8.21 -18.39 -0.16
C VAL A 21 9.62 -18.64 0.40
N PRO A 22 10.39 -17.62 0.79
CA PRO A 22 11.64 -17.85 1.50
C PRO A 22 11.32 -18.31 2.92
N SER A 23 11.77 -19.52 3.28
CA SER A 23 11.76 -19.99 4.66
C SER A 23 12.65 -19.08 5.52
N ALA A 24 12.06 -18.44 6.53
CA ALA A 24 12.78 -17.57 7.45
C ALA A 24 13.79 -18.36 8.30
N SER A 25 15.08 -18.13 8.07
CA SER A 25 16.17 -18.64 8.91
C SER A 25 16.19 -17.93 10.26
N THR A 26 15.94 -18.67 11.34
CA THR A 26 15.98 -18.17 12.71
C THR A 26 17.43 -17.95 13.15
N ARG A 27 17.93 -16.71 13.10
CA ARG A 27 19.21 -16.35 13.72
C ARG A 27 18.96 -15.61 15.04
N ARG A 28 19.09 -16.35 16.15
CA ARG A 28 19.20 -15.79 17.50
C ARG A 28 20.49 -14.96 17.58
N SER A 29 20.37 -13.68 17.86
CA SER A 29 21.45 -12.85 18.40
C SER A 29 21.05 -12.34 19.77
N ASN A 30 21.68 -12.92 20.79
CA ASN A 30 21.70 -12.39 22.16
C ASN A 30 22.48 -11.08 22.17
N LEU A 31 21.83 -9.99 22.58
CA LEU A 31 22.52 -8.76 22.96
C LEU A 31 22.00 -8.34 24.34
N ASN A 32 22.86 -8.59 25.34
CA ASN A 32 22.76 -8.02 26.67
C ASN A 32 22.92 -6.50 26.58
N LEU A 33 21.93 -5.75 27.06
CA LEU A 33 22.05 -4.31 27.30
C LEU A 33 22.37 -4.06 28.77
N PRO A 34 23.36 -3.21 29.10
CA PRO A 34 23.59 -2.78 30.46
C PRO A 34 22.56 -1.72 30.90
N ILE A 35 22.13 -1.86 32.14
CA ILE A 35 21.30 -0.90 32.88
C ILE A 35 22.18 0.28 33.29
N THR A 36 21.79 1.50 32.92
CA THR A 36 22.29 2.72 33.60
C THR A 36 21.13 3.64 33.93
N ASN A 37 21.07 3.95 35.23
CA ASN A 37 20.10 4.81 35.90
C ASN A 37 20.38 6.31 35.68
N GLN A 38 19.28 7.07 35.74
CA GLN A 38 19.15 8.50 36.09
C GLN A 38 19.62 9.58 35.10
N SER A 39 18.69 10.43 34.66
CA SER A 39 18.36 11.65 35.41
C SER A 39 17.06 12.30 34.93
N ASN A 40 16.30 12.80 35.90
CA ASN A 40 15.11 13.64 35.76
C ASN A 40 15.37 14.85 34.87
N ASN A 41 14.58 15.02 33.82
CA ASN A 41 14.18 16.33 33.33
C ASN A 41 12.70 16.27 32.93
N GLN A 42 11.87 16.83 33.80
CA GLN A 42 10.47 17.11 33.55
C GLN A 42 10.34 18.07 32.35
N PHE A 43 10.02 17.54 31.18
CA PHE A 43 9.36 18.32 30.13
C PHE A 43 7.86 18.13 30.29
N GLY A 44 7.19 19.19 30.78
CA GLY A 44 5.74 19.26 30.82
C GLY A 44 5.17 19.23 29.42
N ILE A 45 4.66 18.07 29.00
CA ILE A 45 3.78 17.96 27.83
C ILE A 45 2.36 18.19 28.33
N SER A 46 1.96 19.45 28.40
CA SER A 46 0.55 19.84 28.52
C SER A 46 -0.15 19.54 27.18
N ARG A 47 -0.48 18.27 26.92
CA ARG A 47 -1.50 17.87 25.94
C ARG A 47 -2.80 17.57 26.68
N ILE A 48 -3.39 18.59 27.28
CA ILE A 48 -4.81 18.57 27.64
C ILE A 48 -5.54 19.39 26.57
N GLY A 49 -5.58 18.81 25.36
CA GLY A 49 -6.60 19.20 24.39
C GLY A 49 -7.88 18.49 24.79
N PHE A 50 -8.97 19.24 24.97
CA PHE A 50 -10.30 18.71 25.27
C PHE A 50 -10.65 17.53 24.35
N MET A 51 -10.57 16.30 24.87
CA MET A 51 -10.97 15.06 24.18
C MET A 51 -12.50 14.94 24.20
N THR A 52 -13.19 15.64 23.30
CA THR A 52 -14.67 15.74 23.31
C THR A 52 -15.40 14.88 22.28
N ASN A 53 -14.70 14.04 21.48
CA ASN A 53 -15.37 13.18 20.52
C ASN A 53 -15.41 11.72 21.02
N TYR A 54 -16.38 11.41 21.87
CA TYR A 54 -16.77 10.02 22.13
C TYR A 54 -17.47 9.49 20.87
N ILE A 55 -16.76 8.67 20.11
CA ILE A 55 -17.28 8.07 18.88
C ILE A 55 -17.48 6.58 19.15
N LEU A 56 -18.66 6.06 18.78
CA LEU A 56 -18.99 4.65 18.94
C LEU A 56 -18.07 3.79 18.08
N PHE A 57 -17.53 2.74 18.69
CA PHE A 57 -16.69 1.74 18.07
C PHE A 57 -17.35 0.39 18.28
N TYR A 58 -17.94 -0.16 17.21
CA TYR A 58 -18.65 -1.41 17.29
C TYR A 58 -17.69 -2.60 17.29
N ILE A 59 -17.90 -3.57 18.17
CA ILE A 59 -17.20 -4.85 18.19
C ILE A 59 -18.24 -5.98 18.22
N PRO A 60 -17.98 -7.11 17.54
CA PRO A 60 -18.86 -8.27 17.67
C PRO A 60 -18.76 -8.84 19.10
N ASP A 61 -19.88 -9.36 19.60
CA ASP A 61 -19.88 -10.22 20.78
C ASP A 61 -19.03 -11.48 20.54
N GLU A 62 -18.52 -12.09 21.62
CA GLU A 62 -17.76 -13.33 21.49
C GLU A 62 -18.62 -14.43 20.85
N GLY A 63 -18.13 -15.00 19.75
CA GLY A 63 -18.83 -16.05 19.00
C GLY A 63 -19.92 -15.54 18.05
N ASP A 64 -20.13 -14.23 17.93
CA ASP A 64 -21.07 -13.68 16.96
C ASP A 64 -20.54 -13.80 15.52
N SER A 65 -21.29 -14.48 14.67
CA SER A 65 -21.03 -14.61 13.23
C SER A 65 -22.00 -13.81 12.37
N THR A 66 -22.91 -13.04 12.97
CA THR A 66 -24.01 -12.36 12.25
C THR A 66 -23.54 -11.16 11.42
N SER A 67 -22.28 -10.74 11.54
CA SER A 67 -21.69 -9.56 10.90
C SER A 67 -22.35 -8.22 11.26
N ILE A 68 -23.22 -8.18 12.28
CA ILE A 68 -24.01 -6.99 12.67
C ILE A 68 -23.10 -5.80 13.02
N ALA A 69 -22.06 -6.02 13.82
CA ALA A 69 -21.11 -4.97 14.19
C ALA A 69 -20.42 -4.36 12.94
N PHE A 70 -20.01 -5.22 12.00
CA PHE A 70 -19.42 -4.79 10.74
C PHE A 70 -20.43 -3.99 9.89
N SER A 71 -21.65 -4.51 9.74
CA SER A 71 -22.70 -3.89 8.94
C SER A 71 -23.10 -2.51 9.45
N LEU A 72 -23.23 -2.35 10.77
CA LEU A 72 -23.53 -1.05 11.38
C LEU A 72 -22.37 -0.07 11.26
N ALA A 73 -21.12 -0.54 11.44
CA ALA A 73 -19.94 0.27 11.19
C ALA A 73 -19.88 0.72 9.72
N TYR A 74 -20.14 -0.17 8.77
CA TYR A 74 -20.17 0.15 7.36
C TYR A 74 -21.26 1.16 7.02
N GLN A 75 -22.48 0.95 7.51
CA GLN A 75 -23.59 1.90 7.33
C GLN A 75 -23.22 3.29 7.87
N ALA A 76 -22.71 3.36 9.10
CA ALA A 76 -22.29 4.62 9.71
C ALA A 76 -21.14 5.30 8.93
N ALA A 77 -20.19 4.51 8.42
CA ALA A 77 -19.11 5.01 7.57
C ALA A 77 -19.61 5.60 6.23
N THR A 78 -20.72 5.09 5.70
CA THR A 78 -21.32 5.57 4.44
C THR A 78 -22.20 6.81 4.62
N MET A 79 -22.82 7.00 5.80
CA MET A 79 -23.75 8.10 6.12
C MET A 79 -23.11 9.49 6.35
N ASN A 80 -22.06 9.81 5.58
CA ASN A 80 -21.32 11.09 5.65
C ASN A 80 -20.86 11.48 7.07
N PRO A 81 -20.12 10.60 7.77
CA PRO A 81 -19.52 10.93 9.05
C PRO A 81 -18.41 11.98 8.90
N ARG A 82 -18.04 12.64 10.00
CA ARG A 82 -16.80 13.44 10.06
C ARG A 82 -15.58 12.53 9.89
N ASP A 83 -14.45 13.07 9.46
CA ASP A 83 -13.25 12.27 9.11
C ASP A 83 -12.76 11.36 10.26
N LYS A 84 -12.82 11.85 11.50
CA LYS A 84 -12.51 11.07 12.71
C LYS A 84 -13.52 9.94 12.97
N GLU A 85 -14.79 10.18 12.72
CA GLU A 85 -15.86 9.19 12.86
C GLU A 85 -15.73 8.12 11.78
N LEU A 86 -15.48 8.53 10.53
CA LEU A 86 -15.17 7.63 9.43
C LEU A 86 -14.05 6.65 9.81
N CYS A 87 -12.93 7.16 10.31
CA CYS A 87 -11.79 6.33 10.72
C CYS A 87 -12.13 5.41 11.89
N THR A 88 -12.98 5.86 12.83
CA THR A 88 -13.44 5.01 13.94
C THR A 88 -14.26 3.83 13.43
N TYR A 89 -15.20 4.08 12.52
CA TYR A 89 -16.03 3.04 11.92
C TYR A 89 -15.22 2.10 11.01
N VAL A 90 -14.24 2.62 10.26
CA VAL A 90 -13.31 1.77 9.49
C VAL A 90 -12.47 0.89 10.41
N GLY A 91 -11.97 1.45 11.52
CA GLY A 91 -11.28 0.68 12.55
C GLY A 91 -12.15 -0.43 13.15
N SER A 92 -13.44 -0.13 13.40
CA SER A 92 -14.44 -1.09 13.87
C SER A 92 -14.67 -2.23 12.87
N MET A 93 -14.81 -1.93 11.57
CA MET A 93 -14.91 -2.94 10.52
C MET A 93 -13.66 -3.84 10.47
N LEU A 94 -12.45 -3.26 10.55
CA LEU A 94 -11.20 -4.02 10.56
C LEU A 94 -11.11 -4.97 11.76
N CYS A 95 -11.50 -4.50 12.95
CA CYS A 95 -11.49 -5.31 14.17
C CYS A 95 -12.61 -6.35 14.21
N SER A 96 -13.71 -6.13 13.47
CA SER A 96 -14.79 -7.11 13.36
C SER A 96 -14.37 -8.34 12.55
N VAL A 97 -13.53 -8.16 11.52
CA VAL A 97 -12.99 -9.29 10.72
C VAL A 97 -11.75 -9.89 11.38
N VAL A 98 -10.88 -9.05 11.94
CA VAL A 98 -9.63 -9.48 12.58
C VAL A 98 -9.53 -8.85 13.96
N PRO A 99 -10.05 -9.49 15.03
CA PRO A 99 -10.03 -8.96 16.40
C PRO A 99 -8.62 -8.60 16.89
N GLY A 100 -7.59 -9.30 16.37
CA GLY A 100 -6.19 -9.02 16.67
C GLY A 100 -5.70 -7.61 16.29
N PHE A 101 -6.43 -6.88 15.43
CA PHE A 101 -6.10 -5.50 15.07
C PHE A 101 -6.49 -4.46 16.12
N LYS A 102 -7.26 -4.84 17.16
CA LYS A 102 -7.80 -3.90 18.15
C LYS A 102 -6.76 -2.94 18.72
N ASN A 103 -5.63 -3.47 19.19
CA ASN A 103 -4.60 -2.64 19.83
C ASN A 103 -3.97 -1.63 18.84
N SER A 104 -3.64 -2.07 17.62
CA SER A 104 -3.03 -1.20 16.61
C SER A 104 -4.03 -0.17 16.07
N VAL A 105 -5.30 -0.55 15.87
CA VAL A 105 -6.35 0.39 15.46
C VAL A 105 -6.58 1.45 16.54
N VAL A 106 -6.65 1.06 17.80
CA VAL A 106 -6.81 2.01 18.91
C VAL A 106 -5.61 2.94 19.03
N ALA A 107 -4.39 2.44 18.84
CA ALA A 107 -3.20 3.28 18.82
C ALA A 107 -3.26 4.32 17.69
N ALA A 108 -3.65 3.91 16.48
CA ALA A 108 -3.84 4.81 15.34
C ALA A 108 -4.92 5.88 15.62
N LEU A 109 -6.08 5.47 16.16
CA LEU A 109 -7.17 6.37 16.54
C LEU A 109 -6.74 7.38 17.62
N ASN A 110 -6.00 6.94 18.64
CA ASN A 110 -5.44 7.83 19.65
C ASN A 110 -4.45 8.83 19.02
N GLY A 111 -3.65 8.40 18.04
CA GLY A 111 -2.72 9.24 17.28
C GLY A 111 -3.39 10.40 16.55
N ILE A 112 -4.62 10.20 16.05
CA ILE A 112 -5.45 11.25 15.44
C ILE A 112 -6.36 11.98 16.45
N GLY A 113 -6.18 11.72 17.74
CA GLY A 113 -6.94 12.36 18.82
C GLY A 113 -8.41 11.90 18.89
N VAL A 114 -8.65 10.61 18.70
CA VAL A 114 -9.94 9.93 18.92
C VAL A 114 -9.80 8.93 20.05
N ARG A 115 -10.75 8.93 20.98
CA ARG A 115 -10.88 7.90 22.01
C ARG A 115 -12.16 7.09 21.74
N PRO A 116 -12.05 5.87 21.19
CA PRO A 116 -13.24 5.09 20.84
C PRO A 116 -14.03 4.69 22.10
N HIS A 117 -15.36 4.72 22.00
CA HIS A 117 -16.27 4.13 22.98
C HIS A 117 -16.74 2.77 22.46
N PHE A 118 -16.29 1.70 23.10
CA PHE A 118 -16.57 0.35 22.63
C PHE A 118 -17.99 -0.07 22.96
N VAL A 119 -18.69 -0.58 21.95
CA VAL A 119 -20.03 -1.15 22.08
C VAL A 119 -20.02 -2.54 21.46
N SER A 120 -20.33 -3.55 22.27
CA SER A 120 -20.42 -4.94 21.85
C SER A 120 -21.81 -5.21 21.28
N LEU A 121 -21.87 -5.78 20.09
CA LEU A 121 -23.11 -6.01 19.37
C LEU A 121 -23.29 -7.50 19.05
N PRO A 122 -24.53 -8.00 19.12
CA PRO A 122 -25.78 -7.27 19.40
C PRO A 122 -26.08 -6.97 20.87
N SER A 123 -25.34 -7.52 21.84
CA SER A 123 -25.69 -7.51 23.27
C SER A 123 -25.95 -6.13 23.90
N GLN A 124 -25.19 -5.10 23.50
CA GLN A 124 -25.32 -3.75 24.04
C GLN A 124 -26.13 -2.80 23.14
N ALA A 125 -26.85 -3.32 22.15
CA ALA A 125 -27.61 -2.51 21.21
C ALA A 125 -28.68 -1.67 21.91
N GLU A 126 -29.49 -2.30 22.77
CA GLU A 126 -30.60 -1.63 23.48
C GLU A 126 -30.08 -0.55 24.45
N GLU A 127 -29.07 -0.87 25.25
CA GLU A 127 -28.42 0.05 26.20
C GLU A 127 -27.90 1.33 25.50
N ASN A 128 -27.45 1.19 24.24
CA ASN A 128 -26.88 2.28 23.46
C ASN A 128 -27.86 2.89 22.45
N ASN A 129 -29.13 2.53 22.48
CA ASN A 129 -30.16 2.97 21.53
C ASN A 129 -29.79 2.72 20.05
N ILE A 130 -29.15 1.58 19.76
CA ILE A 130 -28.72 1.19 18.42
C ILE A 130 -29.78 0.30 17.79
N ASP A 131 -30.36 0.76 16.68
CA ASP A 131 -31.33 -0.01 15.90
C ASP A 131 -30.61 -1.00 14.95
N ILE A 132 -30.34 -2.21 15.45
CA ILE A 132 -29.72 -3.29 14.66
C ILE A 132 -30.58 -3.75 13.47
N SER A 133 -31.89 -3.48 13.48
CA SER A 133 -32.80 -3.92 12.41
C SER A 133 -32.58 -3.17 11.09
N ARG A 134 -31.95 -1.99 11.17
CA ARG A 134 -31.57 -1.16 10.00
C ARG A 134 -30.21 -1.51 9.42
N ALA A 135 -29.47 -2.43 10.05
CA ALA A 135 -28.16 -2.82 9.58
C ALA A 135 -28.28 -3.47 8.19
N PRO A 136 -27.41 -3.12 7.22
CA PRO A 136 -27.39 -3.80 5.94
C PRO A 136 -27.07 -5.28 6.14
N GLN A 137 -27.82 -6.16 5.48
CA GLN A 137 -27.50 -7.58 5.44
C GLN A 137 -26.35 -7.78 4.46
N LEU A 138 -25.15 -8.03 5.00
CA LEU A 138 -23.96 -8.32 4.22
C LEU A 138 -23.63 -9.80 4.37
N ASP A 139 -23.47 -10.49 3.24
CA ASP A 139 -22.90 -11.83 3.26
C ASP A 139 -21.40 -11.75 3.57
N TRP A 140 -20.83 -12.88 4.00
CA TRP A 140 -19.40 -12.95 4.34
C TRP A 140 -18.49 -12.51 3.18
N SER A 141 -18.85 -12.87 1.95
CA SER A 141 -18.15 -12.43 0.75
C SER A 141 -18.12 -10.90 0.61
N SER A 142 -19.23 -10.21 0.87
CA SER A 142 -19.31 -8.75 0.84
C SER A 142 -18.51 -8.11 1.96
N VAL A 143 -18.54 -8.68 3.17
CA VAL A 143 -17.71 -8.27 4.30
C VAL A 143 -16.23 -8.33 3.92
N LEU A 144 -15.77 -9.45 3.37
CA LEU A 144 -14.39 -9.63 2.93
C LEU A 144 -13.99 -8.68 1.80
N VAL A 145 -14.88 -8.38 0.86
CA VAL A 145 -14.61 -7.39 -0.21
C VAL A 145 -14.43 -5.99 0.37
N ILE A 146 -15.31 -5.55 1.28
CA ILE A 146 -15.21 -4.23 1.92
C ILE A 146 -13.96 -4.17 2.81
N PHE A 147 -13.70 -5.21 3.60
CA PHE A 147 -12.51 -5.33 4.43
C PHE A 147 -11.22 -5.26 3.60
N GLY A 148 -11.14 -6.04 2.52
CA GLY A 148 -10.01 -6.00 1.58
C GLY A 148 -9.84 -4.63 0.93
N TYR A 149 -10.96 -3.97 0.61
CA TYR A 149 -10.92 -2.61 0.09
C TYR A 149 -10.31 -1.63 1.08
N CYS A 150 -10.70 -1.68 2.36
CA CYS A 150 -10.10 -0.85 3.41
C CYS A 150 -8.58 -1.05 3.50
N ILE A 151 -8.09 -2.29 3.40
CA ILE A 151 -6.65 -2.58 3.37
C ILE A 151 -5.97 -1.99 2.13
N VAL A 152 -6.59 -2.09 0.95
CA VAL A 152 -6.08 -1.46 -0.27
C VAL A 152 -5.95 0.06 -0.12
N LEU A 153 -6.79 0.71 0.70
CA LEU A 153 -6.68 2.15 0.95
C LEU A 153 -5.45 2.54 1.78
N PHE A 154 -4.85 1.60 2.52
CA PHE A 154 -3.59 1.84 3.25
C PHE A 154 -2.39 1.92 2.33
N LYS A 155 -2.59 1.59 1.05
CA LYS A 155 -1.59 1.76 0.01
C LYS A 155 -1.24 3.24 -0.18
N VAL A 156 0.02 3.58 0.09
CA VAL A 156 0.58 4.93 -0.12
C VAL A 156 0.98 5.10 -1.59
N ASP A 157 0.04 4.99 -2.53
CA ASP A 157 0.35 5.29 -3.93
C ASP A 157 0.41 6.81 -4.16
N ASN A 158 1.57 7.30 -4.60
CA ASN A 158 1.71 8.56 -5.32
C ASN A 158 1.21 8.38 -6.75
N ASP A 159 -0.09 8.14 -6.91
CA ASP A 159 -0.69 7.89 -8.22
C ASP A 159 -0.43 9.06 -9.20
N GLU A 160 -0.30 10.29 -8.68
CA GLU A 160 0.03 11.52 -9.45
C GLU A 160 1.29 11.39 -10.32
N LEU A 161 2.30 10.62 -9.89
CA LEU A 161 3.56 10.47 -10.63
C LEU A 161 3.47 9.57 -11.86
N PHE A 162 2.44 8.74 -11.93
CA PHE A 162 2.32 7.69 -12.95
C PHE A 162 0.98 7.74 -13.70
N PHE A 163 0.24 8.85 -13.58
CA PHE A 163 -1.03 9.07 -14.27
C PHE A 163 -0.79 9.48 -15.73
N PHE A 164 -0.66 8.49 -16.61
CA PHE A 164 -0.68 8.70 -18.07
C PHE A 164 -2.04 8.38 -18.72
N ASP A 165 -2.97 7.76 -17.98
CA ASP A 165 -4.32 7.45 -18.46
C ASP A 165 -5.37 7.74 -17.39
N THR A 166 -5.92 8.95 -17.42
CA THR A 166 -6.84 9.52 -16.42
C THR A 166 -8.29 9.07 -16.56
N ARG A 167 -8.63 8.19 -17.51
CA ARG A 167 -10.04 7.90 -17.84
C ARG A 167 -10.69 6.81 -17.00
N LYS A 168 -9.95 6.08 -16.17
CA LYS A 168 -10.51 4.98 -15.35
C LYS A 168 -10.08 5.10 -13.89
N ASN A 169 -11.05 5.18 -12.99
CA ASN A 169 -10.82 5.13 -11.56
C ASN A 169 -10.17 3.77 -11.20
N PRO A 170 -8.90 3.73 -10.75
CA PRO A 170 -8.19 2.49 -10.47
C PRO A 170 -8.87 1.66 -9.38
N ASN A 171 -9.59 2.32 -8.45
CA ASN A 171 -10.25 1.64 -7.35
C ASN A 171 -11.47 0.83 -7.79
N THR A 172 -12.18 1.25 -8.84
CA THR A 172 -13.30 0.46 -9.41
C THR A 172 -12.82 -0.86 -10.00
N LYS A 173 -11.63 -0.86 -10.64
CA LYS A 173 -11.00 -2.09 -11.12
C LYS A 173 -10.60 -2.99 -9.94
N ARG A 174 -9.96 -2.41 -8.91
CA ARG A 174 -9.52 -3.15 -7.72
C ARG A 174 -10.69 -3.81 -6.97
N ILE A 175 -11.83 -3.12 -6.82
CA ILE A 175 -13.04 -3.70 -6.21
C ILE A 175 -13.57 -4.87 -7.03
N ARG A 176 -13.61 -4.73 -8.36
CA ARG A 176 -14.05 -5.82 -9.24
C ARG A 176 -13.14 -7.03 -9.11
N GLU A 177 -11.83 -6.82 -9.08
CA GLU A 177 -10.84 -7.88 -8.87
C GLU A 177 -10.99 -8.52 -7.49
N LEU A 178 -11.21 -7.74 -6.42
CA LEU A 178 -11.51 -8.25 -5.07
C LEU A 178 -12.76 -9.14 -5.08
N LYS A 179 -13.86 -8.68 -5.70
CA LYS A 179 -15.09 -9.48 -5.81
C LYS A 179 -14.82 -10.82 -6.48
N THR A 180 -14.11 -10.80 -7.61
CA THR A 180 -13.74 -12.02 -8.34
C THR A 180 -12.89 -12.95 -7.47
N LYS A 181 -11.92 -12.42 -6.71
CA LYS A 181 -11.01 -13.23 -5.88
C LYS A 181 -11.67 -13.83 -4.65
N VAL A 182 -12.59 -13.09 -4.01
CA VAL A 182 -13.35 -13.58 -2.86
C VAL A 182 -14.48 -14.53 -3.30
N GLY A 183 -14.85 -14.55 -4.58
CA GLY A 183 -16.01 -15.32 -5.07
C GLY A 183 -17.35 -14.64 -4.79
N SER A 184 -17.35 -13.31 -4.66
CA SER A 184 -18.58 -12.52 -4.50
C SER A 184 -19.33 -12.45 -5.83
N SER A 185 -20.65 -12.67 -5.80
CA SER A 185 -21.46 -12.66 -7.02
C SER A 185 -21.39 -11.29 -7.71
N THR A 186 -21.35 -11.27 -9.04
CA THR A 186 -21.34 -10.02 -9.84
C THR A 186 -22.61 -9.18 -9.66
N TYR A 187 -23.66 -9.74 -9.06
CA TYR A 187 -24.92 -9.05 -8.77
C TYR A 187 -24.90 -8.27 -7.46
N ASN A 188 -23.90 -8.47 -6.59
CA ASN A 188 -23.78 -7.68 -5.36
C ASN A 188 -23.44 -6.23 -5.72
N SER A 189 -24.34 -5.31 -5.36
CA SER A 189 -24.38 -3.90 -5.77
C SER A 189 -23.25 -3.01 -5.23
N ILE A 190 -22.27 -3.57 -4.52
CA ILE A 190 -21.16 -2.82 -3.91
C ILE A 190 -20.23 -2.32 -5.02
N ASN A 191 -20.55 -1.18 -5.63
CA ASN A 191 -19.74 -0.61 -6.71
C ASN A 191 -18.50 0.11 -6.16
N ARG A 192 -18.68 0.86 -5.06
CA ARG A 192 -17.62 1.61 -4.38
C ARG A 192 -18.04 1.88 -2.92
N PRO A 193 -17.32 1.35 -1.91
CA PRO A 193 -17.64 1.59 -0.50
C PRO A 193 -17.57 3.06 -0.09
N PHE A 194 -16.60 3.80 -0.63
CA PHE A 194 -16.26 5.16 -0.21
C PHE A 194 -16.06 6.08 -1.40
N ASP A 195 -16.38 7.35 -1.28
CA ASP A 195 -15.98 8.36 -2.28
C ASP A 195 -14.48 8.72 -2.14
N GLN A 196 -13.97 9.54 -3.06
CA GLN A 196 -12.55 9.88 -3.10
C GLN A 196 -12.07 10.66 -1.85
N HIS A 197 -12.95 11.48 -1.27
CA HIS A 197 -12.60 12.24 -0.06
C HIS A 197 -12.46 11.29 1.13
N LYS A 198 -13.44 10.41 1.36
CA LYS A 198 -13.38 9.38 2.41
C LYS A 198 -12.17 8.46 2.25
N GLU A 199 -11.86 8.04 1.02
CA GLU A 199 -10.67 7.22 0.73
C GLU A 199 -9.37 7.92 1.12
N LYS A 200 -9.28 9.23 0.83
CA LYS A 200 -8.12 10.04 1.19
C LYS A 200 -7.98 10.13 2.72
N GLU A 201 -9.06 10.41 3.44
CA GLU A 201 -9.03 10.52 4.90
C GLU A 201 -8.67 9.19 5.57
N ILE A 202 -9.23 8.07 5.10
CA ILE A 202 -8.86 6.73 5.61
C ILE A 202 -7.36 6.48 5.42
N ARG A 203 -6.83 6.81 4.23
CA ARG A 203 -5.40 6.65 3.92
C ARG A 203 -4.53 7.52 4.81
N THR A 204 -4.85 8.81 4.96
CA THR A 204 -4.01 9.77 5.67
C THR A 204 -4.07 9.60 7.19
N MET A 205 -5.25 9.24 7.73
CA MET A 205 -5.48 9.17 9.17
C MET A 205 -5.23 7.79 9.77
N LEU A 206 -5.56 6.70 9.05
CA LEU A 206 -5.30 5.33 9.52
C LEU A 206 -4.14 4.67 8.77
N GLY A 207 -4.11 4.78 7.44
CA GLY A 207 -3.12 4.11 6.59
C GLY A 207 -1.67 4.53 6.87
N ASN A 208 -1.45 5.73 7.41
CA ASN A 208 -0.11 6.19 7.78
C ASN A 208 0.43 5.58 9.07
N ASP A 209 -0.42 5.01 9.94
CA ASP A 209 0.01 4.43 11.21
C ASP A 209 0.85 3.17 10.97
N HIS A 210 2.09 3.18 11.46
CA HIS A 210 3.07 2.12 11.21
C HIS A 210 2.71 0.82 11.94
N ALA A 211 2.17 0.91 13.16
CA ALA A 211 1.80 -0.26 13.95
C ALA A 211 0.60 -1.00 13.33
N LEU A 212 -0.38 -0.25 12.83
CA LEU A 212 -1.53 -0.78 12.10
C LEU A 212 -1.10 -1.42 10.78
N ARG A 213 -0.27 -0.75 9.97
CA ARG A 213 0.28 -1.35 8.75
C ARG A 213 1.03 -2.65 9.05
N THR A 214 1.91 -2.65 10.03
CA THR A 214 2.67 -3.85 10.44
C THR A 214 1.73 -5.00 10.85
N SER A 215 0.67 -4.69 11.58
CA SER A 215 -0.34 -5.68 11.99
C SER A 215 -1.08 -6.25 10.79
N VAL A 216 -1.49 -5.41 9.83
CA VAL A 216 -2.14 -5.82 8.58
C VAL A 216 -1.23 -6.73 7.76
N PHE A 217 0.03 -6.35 7.54
CA PHE A 217 0.97 -7.20 6.79
C PHE A 217 1.27 -8.52 7.50
N THR A 218 1.41 -8.50 8.82
CA THR A 218 1.57 -9.74 9.61
C THR A 218 0.36 -10.66 9.43
N PHE A 219 -0.85 -10.12 9.42
CA PHE A 219 -2.06 -10.87 9.12
C PHE A 219 -2.03 -11.44 7.69
N LEU A 220 -1.72 -10.63 6.67
CA LEU A 220 -1.67 -11.08 5.28
C LEU A 220 -0.67 -12.23 5.09
N MET A 221 0.52 -12.14 5.69
CA MET A 221 1.55 -13.17 5.56
C MET A 221 1.17 -14.46 6.30
N LYS A 222 0.58 -14.36 7.50
CA LYS A 222 0.14 -15.53 8.27
C LYS A 222 -1.04 -16.26 7.62
N ASN A 223 -1.87 -15.55 6.86
CA ASN A 223 -3.09 -16.08 6.24
C ASN A 223 -2.94 -16.27 4.73
N PHE A 224 -1.71 -16.29 4.21
CA PHE A 224 -1.45 -16.48 2.78
C PHE A 224 -1.92 -17.85 2.27
N ASP A 225 -1.79 -18.89 3.10
CA ASP A 225 -2.23 -20.27 2.83
C ASP A 225 -3.35 -20.68 3.81
N HIS A 226 -4.30 -19.79 4.05
CA HIS A 226 -5.38 -20.02 5.01
C HIS A 226 -6.30 -21.17 4.57
N PRO A 227 -6.81 -22.03 5.48
CA PRO A 227 -7.70 -23.15 5.12
C PRO A 227 -9.04 -22.71 4.51
N ASP A 228 -9.55 -21.55 4.92
CA ASP A 228 -10.68 -20.90 4.23
C ASP A 228 -10.20 -20.30 2.91
N SER A 229 -10.76 -20.79 1.79
CA SER A 229 -10.37 -20.41 0.44
C SER A 229 -10.64 -18.94 0.10
N GLN A 230 -11.66 -18.31 0.71
CA GLN A 230 -11.97 -16.91 0.47
C GLN A 230 -10.94 -16.01 1.17
N ILE A 231 -10.59 -16.33 2.42
CA ILE A 231 -9.55 -15.60 3.17
C ILE A 231 -8.19 -15.79 2.50
N CYS A 232 -7.85 -17.01 2.09
CA CYS A 232 -6.64 -17.31 1.35
C CYS A 232 -6.54 -16.49 0.06
N SER A 233 -7.57 -16.55 -0.79
CA SER A 233 -7.60 -15.80 -2.06
C SER A 233 -7.53 -14.29 -1.85
N LEU A 234 -8.20 -13.78 -0.81
CA LEU A 234 -8.10 -12.38 -0.41
C LEU A 234 -6.68 -12.00 -0.02
N CYS A 235 -6.06 -12.76 0.89
CA CYS A 235 -4.72 -12.45 1.41
C CYS A 235 -3.65 -12.53 0.31
N GLN A 236 -3.74 -13.52 -0.59
CA GLN A 236 -2.85 -13.64 -1.75
C GLN A 236 -3.00 -12.44 -2.69
N TYR A 237 -4.23 -12.04 -3.00
CA TYR A 237 -4.50 -10.89 -3.86
C TYR A 237 -4.02 -9.57 -3.23
N LEU A 238 -4.32 -9.33 -1.95
CA LEU A 238 -3.87 -8.13 -1.26
C LEU A 238 -2.34 -8.07 -1.18
N SER A 239 -1.68 -9.20 -0.88
CA SER A 239 -0.23 -9.33 -0.90
C SER A 239 0.35 -8.94 -2.26
N LEU A 240 -0.24 -9.43 -3.35
CA LEU A 240 0.18 -9.08 -4.71
C LEU A 240 0.03 -7.57 -5.00
N ILE A 241 -1.11 -6.97 -4.64
CA ILE A 241 -1.39 -5.55 -4.92
C ILE A 241 -0.52 -4.59 -4.10
N LEU A 242 -0.18 -4.98 -2.88
CA LEU A 242 0.67 -4.20 -1.97
C LEU A 242 2.17 -4.41 -2.23
N SER A 243 2.53 -5.50 -2.92
CA SER A 243 3.91 -5.77 -3.34
C SER A 243 4.41 -4.69 -4.28
N TRP A 244 5.62 -4.19 -4.02
CA TRP A 244 6.31 -3.18 -4.83
C TRP A 244 5.51 -1.89 -5.03
N SER A 245 4.63 -1.59 -4.08
CA SER A 245 3.63 -0.56 -4.24
C SER A 245 3.97 0.72 -3.49
N GLY A 246 3.21 1.77 -3.74
CA GLY A 246 3.50 3.09 -3.21
C GLY A 246 4.76 3.71 -3.78
N ASP A 247 5.57 4.32 -2.93
CA ASP A 247 6.84 4.94 -3.33
C ASP A 247 7.86 3.93 -3.89
N MET A 248 7.67 2.63 -3.63
CA MET A 248 8.47 1.58 -4.28
C MET A 248 8.28 1.56 -5.79
N ARG A 249 7.20 2.12 -6.33
CA ARG A 249 6.99 2.17 -7.78
C ARG A 249 8.07 2.99 -8.48
N VAL A 250 8.50 4.10 -7.89
CA VAL A 250 9.64 4.92 -8.36
C VAL A 250 10.89 4.06 -8.46
N PHE A 251 11.19 3.31 -7.39
CA PHE A 251 12.30 2.38 -7.35
C PHE A 251 12.19 1.28 -8.42
N THR A 252 11.04 0.61 -8.55
CA THR A 252 10.88 -0.49 -9.52
C THR A 252 11.05 -0.06 -10.97
N VAL A 253 10.62 1.15 -11.34
CA VAL A 253 10.82 1.70 -12.69
C VAL A 253 12.31 1.94 -12.95
N MET A 254 13.03 2.55 -12.00
CA MET A 254 14.48 2.73 -12.10
C MET A 254 15.22 1.38 -12.17
N HIS A 255 14.83 0.41 -11.33
CA HIS A 255 15.45 -0.90 -11.31
C HIS A 255 15.24 -1.63 -12.64
N LYS A 256 14.01 -1.62 -13.19
CA LYS A 256 13.66 -2.25 -14.47
C LYS A 256 14.47 -1.67 -15.63
N TRP A 257 14.52 -0.35 -15.77
CA TRP A 257 15.09 0.29 -16.97
C TRP A 257 16.55 0.70 -16.87
N LEU A 258 17.09 0.82 -15.66
CA LEU A 258 18.48 1.25 -15.47
C LEU A 258 19.34 0.11 -14.94
N VAL A 259 18.89 -0.58 -13.89
CA VAL A 259 19.69 -1.61 -13.21
C VAL A 259 19.68 -2.90 -14.02
N LYS A 260 18.50 -3.49 -14.29
CA LYS A 260 18.40 -4.79 -15.00
C LYS A 260 18.96 -4.76 -16.41
N THR A 261 18.90 -3.61 -17.08
CA THR A 261 19.45 -3.44 -18.43
C THR A 261 20.94 -3.09 -18.44
N ASN A 262 21.58 -2.92 -17.27
CA ASN A 262 22.94 -2.40 -17.14
C ASN A 262 23.13 -1.09 -17.93
N SER A 263 22.25 -0.12 -17.66
CA SER A 263 22.23 1.16 -18.38
C SER A 263 23.52 1.93 -18.19
N ARG A 264 24.09 2.43 -19.28
CA ARG A 264 25.28 3.31 -19.25
C ARG A 264 25.06 4.62 -18.53
N VAL A 265 23.80 5.04 -18.39
CA VAL A 265 23.43 6.22 -17.60
C VAL A 265 24.00 6.12 -16.18
N LEU A 266 24.11 4.91 -15.62
CA LEU A 266 24.69 4.66 -14.30
C LEU A 266 26.20 4.95 -14.21
N SER A 267 26.89 5.14 -15.34
CA SER A 267 28.33 5.43 -15.41
C SER A 267 28.62 6.90 -15.76
N VAL A 268 27.59 7.73 -15.93
CA VAL A 268 27.77 9.15 -16.25
C VAL A 268 28.22 9.89 -14.98
N SER A 269 29.41 10.49 -15.02
CA SER A 269 30.06 11.11 -13.85
C SER A 269 29.18 12.14 -13.12
N ARG A 270 28.42 12.96 -13.85
CA ARG A 270 27.50 13.97 -13.27
C ARG A 270 26.36 13.36 -12.44
N LEU A 271 26.05 12.08 -12.63
CA LEU A 271 24.99 11.37 -11.91
C LEU A 271 25.53 10.53 -10.74
N LYS A 272 26.83 10.63 -10.43
CA LYS A 272 27.48 9.78 -9.42
C LYS A 272 26.71 9.76 -8.09
N GLN A 273 26.30 10.93 -7.59
CA GLN A 273 25.56 11.01 -6.32
C GLN A 273 24.20 10.30 -6.38
N GLU A 274 23.43 10.46 -7.46
CA GLU A 274 22.13 9.77 -7.61
C GLU A 274 22.34 8.25 -7.73
N VAL A 275 23.42 7.81 -8.39
CA VAL A 275 23.76 6.39 -8.51
C VAL A 275 24.22 5.80 -7.18
N ASP A 276 25.02 6.54 -6.41
CA ASP A 276 25.45 6.13 -5.06
C ASP A 276 24.22 6.04 -4.12
N ASN A 277 23.31 7.01 -4.19
CA ASN A 277 22.03 6.94 -3.47
C ASN A 277 21.24 5.69 -3.90
N LEU A 278 21.20 5.38 -5.20
CA LEU A 278 20.37 4.27 -5.71
C LEU A 278 20.92 2.94 -5.21
N GLU A 279 22.25 2.79 -5.19
CA GLU A 279 22.91 1.64 -4.60
C GLU A 279 22.57 1.49 -3.10
N GLU A 280 22.64 2.58 -2.34
CA GLU A 280 22.25 2.59 -0.93
C GLU A 280 20.80 2.15 -0.73
N THR A 281 19.87 2.66 -1.53
CA THR A 281 18.46 2.28 -1.51
C THR A 281 18.24 0.81 -1.87
N ILE A 282 18.94 0.29 -2.89
CA ILE A 282 18.87 -1.15 -3.23
C ILE A 282 19.33 -1.99 -2.04
N ASN A 283 20.43 -1.62 -1.41
CA ASN A 283 20.97 -2.35 -0.26
C ASN A 283 20.01 -2.31 0.93
N ALA A 284 19.42 -1.14 1.24
CA ALA A 284 18.42 -1.00 2.29
C ALA A 284 17.21 -1.91 2.05
N ILE A 285 16.62 -1.85 0.84
CA ILE A 285 15.48 -2.69 0.46
C ILE A 285 15.84 -4.19 0.51
N ALA A 286 16.99 -4.58 -0.04
CA ALA A 286 17.43 -5.98 -0.10
C ALA A 286 17.72 -6.55 1.29
N SER A 287 18.14 -5.72 2.24
CA SER A 287 18.40 -6.13 3.63
C SER A 287 17.13 -6.26 4.49
N HIS A 288 16.00 -5.75 4.00
CA HIS A 288 14.74 -5.83 4.72
C HIS A 288 14.16 -7.25 4.69
N THR A 289 13.49 -7.66 5.78
CA THR A 289 12.89 -9.02 5.90
C THR A 289 11.91 -9.33 4.78
N TYR A 290 11.17 -8.31 4.34
CA TYR A 290 10.24 -8.39 3.22
C TYR A 290 10.51 -7.25 2.23
N PRO A 291 11.47 -7.40 1.29
CA PRO A 291 11.90 -6.33 0.39
C PRO A 291 10.74 -5.72 -0.41
N GLN A 292 9.81 -6.57 -0.87
CA GLN A 292 8.66 -6.16 -1.67
C GLN A 292 7.64 -5.29 -0.92
N TYR A 293 7.68 -5.27 0.42
CA TYR A 293 6.80 -4.46 1.25
C TYR A 293 7.55 -3.34 1.98
N PHE A 294 8.76 -3.02 1.55
CA PHE A 294 9.65 -2.08 2.23
C PHE A 294 8.97 -0.74 2.57
N SER A 295 8.32 -0.08 1.61
CA SER A 295 7.60 1.20 1.83
C SER A 295 6.49 1.15 2.88
N HIS A 296 5.95 -0.05 3.14
CA HIS A 296 4.86 -0.21 4.09
C HIS A 296 5.33 -0.56 5.50
N LEU A 297 6.49 -1.21 5.61
CA LEU A 297 6.99 -1.81 6.84
C LEU A 297 8.22 -1.10 7.42
N CYS A 298 8.94 -0.32 6.61
CA CYS A 298 10.09 0.42 7.12
C CYS A 298 9.67 1.56 8.05
N SER A 299 10.60 2.01 8.88
CA SER A 299 10.40 3.16 9.75
C SER A 299 10.18 4.45 8.95
N VAL A 300 9.58 5.46 9.58
CA VAL A 300 9.42 6.79 8.97
C VAL A 300 10.76 7.39 8.55
N SER A 301 11.83 7.13 9.33
CA SER A 301 13.17 7.51 8.92
C SER A 301 13.55 6.83 7.61
N GLU A 302 13.46 5.51 7.51
CA GLU A 302 13.87 4.72 6.33
C GLU A 302 13.09 5.05 5.05
N LEU A 303 11.92 5.67 5.13
CA LEU A 303 11.23 6.19 3.95
C LEU A 303 12.08 7.20 3.16
N PHE A 304 13.09 7.82 3.79
CA PHE A 304 14.06 8.68 3.10
C PHE A 304 14.82 7.95 1.96
N TYR A 305 14.93 6.61 2.01
CA TYR A 305 15.53 5.81 0.93
C TYR A 305 14.72 5.87 -0.37
N LEU A 306 13.42 6.16 -0.28
CA LEU A 306 12.52 6.23 -1.43
C LEU A 306 12.21 7.66 -1.88
N ASP A 307 12.78 8.68 -1.23
CA ASP A 307 12.56 10.07 -1.62
C ASP A 307 13.07 10.32 -3.04
N ILE A 308 12.15 10.70 -3.93
CA ILE A 308 12.41 11.01 -5.33
C ILE A 308 13.45 12.11 -5.48
N SER A 309 13.56 13.02 -4.51
CA SER A 309 14.55 14.10 -4.51
C SER A 309 15.99 13.58 -4.62
N ARG A 310 16.25 12.32 -4.22
CA ARG A 310 17.56 11.67 -4.28
C ARG A 310 17.92 11.10 -5.64
N PHE A 311 16.95 10.98 -6.55
CA PHE A 311 17.07 10.29 -7.84
C PHE A 311 16.40 11.04 -9.00
N ARG A 312 16.21 12.36 -8.89
CA ARG A 312 15.38 13.13 -9.83
C ARG A 312 15.71 12.85 -11.30
N THR A 313 17.00 12.87 -11.65
CA THR A 313 17.44 12.68 -13.03
C THR A 313 17.33 11.21 -13.44
N LEU A 314 17.75 10.27 -12.60
CA LEU A 314 17.65 8.84 -12.89
C LEU A 314 16.20 8.40 -13.06
N PHE A 315 15.31 8.84 -12.18
CA PHE A 315 13.88 8.54 -12.26
C PHE A 315 13.27 9.11 -13.54
N ALA A 316 13.54 10.37 -13.89
CA ALA A 316 13.05 10.96 -15.14
C ALA A 316 13.52 10.18 -16.37
N VAL A 317 14.78 9.76 -16.43
CA VAL A 317 15.30 8.92 -17.52
C VAL A 317 14.59 7.57 -17.57
N ALA A 318 14.42 6.90 -16.42
CA ALA A 318 13.75 5.60 -16.36
C ALA A 318 12.27 5.70 -16.77
N LEU A 319 11.60 6.80 -16.39
CA LEU A 319 10.21 7.06 -16.75
C LEU A 319 10.04 7.32 -18.25
N GLU A 320 10.92 8.12 -18.87
CA GLU A 320 10.92 8.33 -20.33
C GLU A 320 11.07 7.00 -21.09
N LEU A 321 11.92 6.10 -20.58
CA LEU A 321 12.12 4.77 -21.15
C LEU A 321 10.87 3.88 -21.00
N GLU A 322 10.20 3.91 -19.84
CA GLU A 322 8.93 3.18 -19.63
C GLU A 322 7.84 3.61 -20.61
N MET A 323 7.81 4.90 -20.98
CA MET A 323 6.82 5.46 -21.91
C MET A 323 7.10 5.18 -23.39
N GLY A 324 8.20 4.50 -23.73
CA GLY A 324 8.53 4.17 -25.13
C GLY A 324 9.44 5.19 -25.85
N GLY A 325 9.90 6.22 -25.13
CA GLY A 325 11.14 6.97 -25.37
C GLY A 325 11.45 7.42 -26.81
N ASP A 326 10.87 8.54 -27.26
CA ASP A 326 11.41 9.37 -28.35
C ASP A 326 11.92 10.75 -27.86
N GLY A 327 11.74 11.07 -26.57
CA GLY A 327 12.12 12.35 -26.00
C GLY A 327 11.06 13.44 -26.14
N SER A 328 9.84 13.13 -26.60
CA SER A 328 8.79 14.12 -26.89
C SER A 328 7.90 14.44 -25.70
N PHE A 329 8.05 13.77 -24.56
CA PHE A 329 7.14 13.97 -23.44
C PHE A 329 7.47 15.28 -22.70
N GLU A 330 6.52 16.21 -22.65
CA GLU A 330 6.59 17.38 -21.78
C GLU A 330 6.16 16.97 -20.36
N TYR A 331 7.06 17.15 -19.40
CA TYR A 331 6.82 16.84 -18.01
C TYR A 331 6.09 18.01 -17.33
N ASP A 332 4.78 17.93 -17.19
CA ASP A 332 3.97 18.95 -16.49
C ASP A 332 3.80 18.65 -14.97
N GLY A 333 4.57 17.70 -14.44
CA GLY A 333 4.51 17.30 -13.03
C GLY A 333 5.48 18.09 -12.17
N ALA A 334 4.98 18.80 -11.14
CA ALA A 334 5.75 19.60 -10.17
C ALA A 334 6.94 18.86 -9.48
N TYR A 335 7.00 17.53 -9.58
CA TYR A 335 8.04 16.69 -9.01
C TYR A 335 9.23 16.44 -9.96
N ILE A 336 9.06 16.62 -11.27
CA ILE A 336 10.09 16.43 -12.30
C ILE A 336 10.50 17.78 -12.93
N THR A 337 9.75 18.86 -12.70
CA THR A 337 9.97 20.22 -13.24
C THR A 337 11.37 20.80 -13.04
N ASN A 338 12.14 20.30 -12.07
CA ASN A 338 13.53 20.72 -11.85
C ASN A 338 14.57 19.94 -12.66
N SER A 339 14.16 18.91 -13.39
CA SER A 339 15.05 18.12 -14.26
C SER A 339 15.14 18.80 -15.62
N ASP A 340 16.34 19.18 -16.06
CA ASP A 340 16.57 19.73 -17.39
C ASP A 340 16.17 18.69 -18.46
N SER A 341 15.05 18.94 -19.14
CA SER A 341 14.48 18.04 -20.16
C SER A 341 15.48 17.76 -21.29
N SER A 342 16.36 18.72 -21.61
CA SER A 342 17.42 18.53 -22.60
C SER A 342 18.47 17.52 -22.12
N THR A 343 18.76 17.52 -20.82
CA THR A 343 19.65 16.58 -20.16
C THR A 343 19.04 15.18 -20.12
N VAL A 344 17.76 15.04 -19.75
CA VAL A 344 17.06 13.74 -19.73
C VAL A 344 17.05 13.12 -21.13
N ARG A 345 16.69 13.88 -22.17
CA ARG A 345 16.69 13.40 -23.56
C ARG A 345 18.07 12.94 -24.03
N LYS A 346 19.14 13.65 -23.66
CA LYS A 346 20.53 13.23 -23.96
C LYS A 346 20.88 11.90 -23.26
N LEU A 347 20.47 11.71 -22.01
CA LEU A 347 20.71 10.49 -21.25
C LEU A 347 19.92 9.30 -21.78
N VAL A 348 18.68 9.49 -22.21
CA VAL A 348 17.86 8.47 -22.86
C VAL A 348 18.49 8.04 -24.18
N LYS A 349 18.93 8.99 -25.02
CA LYS A 349 19.72 8.66 -26.23
C LYS A 349 21.01 7.93 -25.90
N HIS A 350 21.66 8.29 -24.80
CA HIS A 350 22.86 7.61 -24.33
C HIS A 350 22.58 6.15 -23.93
N HIS A 351 21.46 5.89 -23.24
CA HIS A 351 20.98 4.54 -22.93
C HIS A 351 20.72 3.71 -24.21
N LEU A 352 20.05 4.30 -25.20
CA LEU A 352 19.68 3.63 -26.45
C LEU A 352 20.84 3.46 -27.45
N SER A 353 21.96 4.16 -27.27
CA SER A 353 23.11 4.09 -28.17
C SER A 353 23.81 2.72 -28.14
N LYS A 354 24.24 2.20 -29.31
CA LYS A 354 24.80 0.85 -29.47
C LYS A 354 25.98 0.52 -28.52
N LYS A 355 26.14 -0.77 -28.21
CA LYS A 355 27.17 -1.39 -27.34
C LYS A 355 28.64 -1.18 -27.82
N GLY A 356 29.20 0.03 -27.73
CA GLY A 356 30.64 0.22 -27.47
C GLY A 356 31.06 -0.25 -26.07
N VAL A 357 32.30 -0.71 -25.92
CA VAL A 357 32.90 -1.15 -24.65
C VAL A 357 32.89 0.03 -23.67
N SER A 358 31.98 -0.01 -22.71
CA SER A 358 31.89 0.94 -21.61
C SER A 358 32.05 0.14 -20.33
N THR A 359 32.89 0.62 -19.42
CA THR A 359 32.98 0.12 -18.04
C THR A 359 31.67 0.47 -17.33
N VAL A 360 30.66 -0.39 -17.48
CA VAL A 360 29.36 -0.21 -16.85
C VAL A 360 29.49 -0.52 -15.37
N ARG A 361 29.09 0.41 -14.50
CA ARG A 361 28.93 0.14 -13.07
C ARG A 361 27.79 -0.87 -12.89
N PHE A 362 28.11 -2.01 -12.27
CA PHE A 362 27.12 -3.02 -11.91
C PHE A 362 26.55 -2.69 -10.52
N LEU A 363 25.22 -2.58 -10.45
CA LEU A 363 24.49 -2.44 -9.19
C LEU A 363 23.90 -3.80 -8.78
N PRO A 364 23.72 -4.05 -7.48
CA PRO A 364 23.07 -5.27 -7.01
C PRO A 364 21.63 -5.38 -7.54
N THR A 365 21.18 -6.60 -7.79
CA THR A 365 19.82 -6.89 -8.26
C THR A 365 18.99 -7.53 -7.14
N ILE A 366 17.72 -7.14 -7.03
CA ILE A 366 16.78 -7.77 -6.09
C ILE A 366 15.95 -8.82 -6.85
N PRO A 367 15.93 -10.10 -6.42
CA PRO A 367 15.08 -11.12 -7.02
C PRO A 367 13.59 -10.73 -6.92
N GLY A 368 12.81 -11.01 -7.97
CA GLY A 368 11.37 -10.75 -7.98
C GLY A 368 10.94 -9.35 -8.48
N ILE A 369 11.89 -8.54 -8.95
CA ILE A 369 11.70 -7.34 -9.79
C ILE A 369 12.31 -7.61 -11.15
#